data_AF-A0A357AEI0-F1
#
_entry.id   AF-A0A357AEI0-F1
#
_cell.length_a   1.000
_cell.length_b   1.000
_cell.length_c   1.000
_cell.angle_alpha   90.00
_cell.angle_beta   90.00
_cell.angle_gamma   90.00
#
_symmetry.space_group_name_H-M   'P 1'
#
loop_
_entity.id
_entity.type
_entity.pdbx_description
1 polymer ?
#
loop_
_entity_poly.entity_id
_entity_poly.type
_entity_poly.pdbx_seq_one_letter_code
_entity_poly.pdbx_strand_id
1 'polypeptide(L)'
;MTYKTTTQFLGTLTTLGLATLFTSPAQAASLGGTFSVFLDCNNDGMAHQRNQNINGWQFTQDAVGDNTDGPLYDMRGMATTVTNDGKVVVVMTGNTSINGEGRDRSSNAIAWGDLFFTSGKKTFEEAQNSGKLFAINFSQANDSNAPGVGVYNSVTAQGVGMHNFGHRTYGNYMDLVDTNVSNFFGDIQSDELGGNNPYYNLTGPGYNVMAQGTRAYNDGFSFVDSTRLSDLGFDASGFDRAGEHLIAFEFNLKALTQPLPLDEQAEQLGVEWIWDDDFQTINDEYNRLQAEQKRIWNEEIKDHWNENKEIRKGTPGFNEIWANRQAALNVRNAANKIQKQVKFITKTEGQIAELNEREANDPTWNTKDEKYRKFLQDEIKNANKEIQKIENKHGTEALATAQDDWKTANRAYDNLINQIRADNPRYVDNEEAIVEPTARRKTAIAQRNVQKQKRKDLEREIQDILANTRQEVVAQAEAKEQALEEKYGVRTSASDRTATNLSEFEEPVDVPEPSALAGLMLLGLGATQLRRKNNG
;
A
#
# COMPACT_ATOMS: atom_id res chain seq x y z
N MET A 1 -43.88 -51.02 28.32
CA MET A 1 -44.19 -50.43 29.65
C MET A 1 -43.14 -49.36 29.88
N THR A 2 -43.42 -48.07 29.90
CA THR A 2 -44.44 -47.35 30.69
C THR A 2 -44.75 -46.03 29.97
N TYR A 3 -46.04 -45.68 29.89
CA TYR A 3 -46.55 -44.43 29.31
C TYR A 3 -46.13 -43.20 30.12
N LYS A 4 -45.85 -42.06 29.45
CA LYS A 4 -45.96 -40.72 30.04
C LYS A 4 -46.51 -39.68 29.05
N THR A 5 -47.83 -39.53 29.16
CA THR A 5 -48.64 -38.31 29.29
C THR A 5 -48.26 -37.05 28.49
N THR A 6 -49.12 -36.76 27.53
CA THR A 6 -49.41 -35.47 26.89
C THR A 6 -50.01 -34.49 27.91
N THR A 7 -49.48 -33.27 27.99
CA THR A 7 -50.17 -32.12 28.61
C THR A 7 -50.29 -31.02 27.57
N GLN A 8 -51.51 -30.80 27.08
CA GLN A 8 -51.89 -29.64 26.29
C GLN A 8 -52.07 -28.44 27.23
N PHE A 9 -51.42 -27.32 26.90
CA PHE A 9 -51.76 -26.01 27.46
C PHE A 9 -52.40 -25.18 26.35
N LEU A 10 -53.71 -24.94 26.48
CA LEU A 10 -54.41 -23.87 25.78
C LEU A 10 -53.96 -22.54 26.40
N GLY A 11 -53.20 -21.76 25.66
CA GLY A 11 -52.84 -20.38 25.99
C GLY A 11 -53.37 -19.44 24.93
N THR A 12 -54.52 -18.81 25.20
CA THR A 12 -55.04 -17.64 24.50
C THR A 12 -54.03 -16.50 24.63
N LEU A 13 -53.55 -15.94 23.51
CA LEU A 13 -52.78 -14.70 23.54
C LEU A 13 -53.20 -13.74 22.42
N THR A 14 -54.05 -12.81 22.83
CA THR A 14 -54.01 -11.37 22.58
C THR A 14 -53.34 -10.87 21.29
N THR A 15 -54.19 -10.33 20.42
CA THR A 15 -53.87 -9.32 19.40
C THR A 15 -53.00 -8.21 20.01
N LEU A 16 -51.76 -8.07 19.53
CA LEU A 16 -50.88 -6.94 19.84
C LEU A 16 -50.43 -6.26 18.55
N GLY A 17 -50.46 -4.95 18.60
CA GLY A 17 -50.47 -4.05 17.45
C GLY A 17 -49.25 -4.15 16.55
N LEU A 18 -49.51 -3.75 15.31
CA LEU A 18 -48.54 -3.43 14.28
C LEU A 18 -47.63 -2.30 14.81
N ALA A 19 -46.55 -2.67 15.51
CA ALA A 19 -45.46 -1.74 15.79
C ALA A 19 -44.63 -1.63 14.51
N THR A 20 -44.73 -0.50 13.82
CA THR A 20 -43.76 -0.10 12.81
C THR A 20 -42.41 0.03 13.51
N LEU A 21 -41.60 -1.03 13.44
CA LEU A 21 -40.20 -0.99 13.80
C LEU A 21 -39.52 -0.07 12.78
N PHE A 22 -39.42 1.22 13.11
CA PHE A 22 -38.43 2.09 12.48
C PHE A 22 -37.07 1.53 12.91
N THR A 23 -36.47 0.70 12.07
CA THR A 23 -35.07 0.32 12.22
C THR A 23 -34.27 1.62 12.20
N SER A 24 -33.68 1.99 13.32
CA SER A 24 -32.71 3.08 13.34
C SER A 24 -31.64 2.76 12.30
N PRO A 25 -31.26 3.69 11.41
CA PRO A 25 -30.21 3.43 10.45
C PRO A 25 -28.97 2.99 11.23
N ALA A 26 -28.41 1.84 10.83
CA ALA A 26 -27.20 1.31 11.44
C ALA A 26 -26.13 2.41 11.40
N GLN A 27 -25.55 2.75 12.55
CA GLN A 27 -24.36 3.60 12.55
C GLN A 27 -23.28 2.84 11.78
N ALA A 28 -22.82 3.40 10.65
CA ALA A 28 -21.71 2.80 9.91
C ALA A 28 -20.51 2.61 10.84
N ALA A 29 -20.11 1.35 11.00
CA ALA A 29 -18.86 1.01 11.66
C ALA A 29 -17.74 1.67 10.87
N SER A 30 -16.97 2.54 11.50
CA SER A 30 -15.89 3.19 10.79
C SER A 30 -14.72 2.24 10.56
N LEU A 31 -14.22 2.27 9.32
CA LEU A 31 -13.12 1.46 8.80
C LEU A 31 -11.75 1.71 9.45
N GLY A 32 -11.61 2.77 10.25
CA GLY A 32 -10.39 3.05 11.02
C GLY A 32 -9.14 3.28 10.17
N GLY A 33 -9.26 4.06 9.09
CA GLY A 33 -8.17 4.36 8.16
C GLY A 33 -8.50 5.57 7.27
N THR A 34 -7.67 5.79 6.27
CA THR A 34 -7.76 6.92 5.32
C THR A 34 -8.01 6.37 3.92
N PHE A 35 -9.05 6.87 3.26
CA PHE A 35 -9.16 6.75 1.81
C PHE A 35 -8.52 7.95 1.15
N SER A 36 -7.84 7.73 0.02
CA SER A 36 -7.22 8.80 -0.75
C SER A 36 -7.27 8.49 -2.22
N VAL A 37 -7.63 9.47 -3.05
CA VAL A 37 -7.67 9.35 -4.50
C VAL A 37 -7.22 10.67 -5.10
N PHE A 38 -6.52 10.57 -6.22
CA PHE A 38 -6.15 11.68 -7.09
C PHE A 38 -6.55 11.30 -8.51
N LEU A 39 -6.68 12.29 -9.39
CA LEU A 39 -6.62 11.99 -10.82
C LEU A 39 -5.23 11.44 -11.21
N ASP A 40 -5.15 10.70 -12.31
CA ASP A 40 -3.88 10.14 -12.79
C ASP A 40 -2.87 11.22 -13.27
N CYS A 41 -3.36 12.43 -13.55
CA CYS A 41 -2.55 13.62 -13.73
C CYS A 41 -2.02 14.20 -12.41
N ASN A 42 -2.60 13.83 -11.27
CA ASN A 42 -2.32 14.42 -9.95
C ASN A 42 -2.66 15.92 -9.90
N ASN A 43 -3.57 16.40 -10.77
CA ASN A 43 -4.03 17.79 -10.83
C ASN A 43 -5.15 18.13 -9.85
N ASP A 44 -5.73 17.10 -9.25
CA ASP A 44 -6.73 17.22 -8.21
C ASP A 44 -6.71 15.95 -7.36
N GLY A 45 -7.16 16.05 -6.11
CA GLY A 45 -7.17 14.93 -5.21
C GLY A 45 -7.82 15.22 -3.88
N MET A 46 -8.45 14.20 -3.33
CA MET A 46 -9.13 14.26 -2.04
C MET A 46 -8.75 13.07 -1.17
N ALA A 47 -8.81 13.29 0.13
CA ALA A 47 -8.68 12.23 1.10
C ALA A 47 -9.79 12.33 2.16
N HIS A 48 -10.26 11.17 2.58
CA HIS A 48 -11.31 11.00 3.56
C HIS A 48 -10.72 10.36 4.81
N GLN A 49 -10.72 11.10 5.92
CA GLN A 49 -10.28 10.63 7.23
C GLN A 49 -11.42 10.50 8.24
N ARG A 50 -12.63 10.98 7.89
CA ARG A 50 -13.89 11.14 8.65
C ARG A 50 -14.15 12.62 8.88
N ASN A 51 -15.41 13.09 8.74
CA ASN A 51 -16.03 13.98 9.75
C ASN A 51 -17.56 14.22 9.66
N GLN A 52 -18.29 13.71 8.67
CA GLN A 52 -19.75 13.94 8.61
C GLN A 52 -20.52 12.65 8.39
N ASN A 53 -21.41 12.30 9.33
CA ASN A 53 -22.30 11.13 9.21
C ASN A 53 -23.73 11.60 8.91
N ILE A 54 -24.20 11.35 7.69
CA ILE A 54 -25.58 11.61 7.26
C ILE A 54 -26.18 10.27 6.87
N ASN A 55 -27.23 9.82 7.55
CA ASN A 55 -27.92 8.54 7.27
C ASN A 55 -26.99 7.30 7.23
N GLY A 56 -25.91 7.27 8.00
CA GLY A 56 -24.95 6.16 7.97
C GLY A 56 -23.89 6.27 6.86
N TRP A 57 -23.86 7.39 6.12
CA TRP A 57 -22.84 7.68 5.12
C TRP A 57 -21.83 8.69 5.65
N GLN A 58 -20.56 8.45 5.37
CA GLN A 58 -19.46 9.33 5.70
C GLN A 58 -19.04 10.14 4.48
N PHE A 59 -19.21 11.45 4.51
CA PHE A 59 -18.87 12.35 3.40
C PHE A 59 -17.54 13.07 3.64
N THR A 60 -16.80 13.26 2.55
CA THR A 60 -15.72 14.24 2.42
C THR A 60 -15.97 15.07 1.16
N GLN A 61 -15.49 16.31 1.18
CA GLN A 61 -15.69 17.27 0.09
C GLN A 61 -14.36 17.89 -0.28
N ASP A 62 -14.07 17.88 -1.57
CA ASP A 62 -12.90 18.55 -2.09
C ASP A 62 -13.10 20.05 -2.18
N ALA A 63 -12.02 20.82 -2.27
CA ALA A 63 -12.17 22.24 -2.53
C ALA A 63 -12.70 22.48 -3.95
N VAL A 64 -13.28 23.67 -4.14
CA VAL A 64 -13.90 24.02 -5.42
C VAL A 64 -12.90 24.81 -6.23
N GLY A 65 -12.51 24.26 -7.38
CA GLY A 65 -11.66 24.97 -8.35
C GLY A 65 -10.21 25.09 -7.91
N ASP A 66 -9.75 24.20 -7.03
CA ASP A 66 -8.35 24.04 -6.65
C ASP A 66 -7.61 23.06 -7.57
N ASN A 67 -8.27 22.47 -8.55
CA ASN A 67 -7.58 21.78 -9.63
C ASN A 67 -6.67 22.75 -10.44
N THR A 68 -5.64 22.22 -11.11
CA THR A 68 -4.72 23.05 -11.92
C THR A 68 -5.06 23.20 -13.40
N ASP A 69 -6.01 22.42 -13.96
CA ASP A 69 -6.22 22.29 -15.41
C ASP A 69 -7.67 22.56 -15.88
N GLY A 70 -8.45 23.25 -15.06
CA GLY A 70 -9.82 23.67 -15.33
C GLY A 70 -10.90 22.75 -14.75
N PRO A 71 -12.15 23.23 -14.72
CA PRO A 71 -13.24 22.62 -13.97
C PRO A 71 -13.64 21.21 -14.44
N LEU A 72 -13.15 20.76 -15.59
CA LEU A 72 -13.33 19.38 -16.07
C LEU A 72 -12.68 18.36 -15.13
N TYR A 73 -11.60 18.74 -14.47
CA TYR A 73 -10.81 17.89 -13.57
C TYR A 73 -11.16 18.10 -12.10
N ASP A 74 -12.19 18.88 -11.79
CA ASP A 74 -12.66 19.08 -10.42
C ASP A 74 -13.24 17.76 -9.86
N MET A 75 -12.59 17.25 -8.84
CA MET A 75 -13.15 16.31 -7.88
C MET A 75 -14.06 17.11 -6.93
N ARG A 76 -15.17 16.51 -6.49
CA ARG A 76 -16.20 17.24 -5.71
C ARG A 76 -16.47 16.61 -4.36
N GLY A 77 -16.36 15.29 -4.27
CA GLY A 77 -16.48 14.62 -3.00
C GLY A 77 -16.51 13.11 -3.11
N MET A 78 -16.39 12.50 -1.95
CA MET A 78 -16.50 11.06 -1.77
C MET A 78 -17.38 10.77 -0.56
N ALA A 79 -18.22 9.75 -0.69
CA ALA A 79 -19.04 9.22 0.37
C ALA A 79 -18.74 7.73 0.55
N THR A 80 -18.69 7.27 1.79
CA THR A 80 -18.45 5.86 2.12
C THR A 80 -19.44 5.36 3.17
N THR A 81 -19.87 4.11 3.05
CA THR A 81 -20.61 3.42 4.11
C THR A 81 -20.18 1.96 4.22
N VAL A 82 -20.50 1.35 5.35
CA VAL A 82 -20.31 -0.09 5.58
C VAL A 82 -21.67 -0.71 5.87
N THR A 83 -22.06 -1.68 5.05
CA THR A 83 -23.35 -2.36 5.19
C THR A 83 -23.29 -3.46 6.25
N ASN A 84 -24.46 -3.91 6.71
CA ASN A 84 -24.56 -4.97 7.73
C ASN A 84 -24.03 -6.33 7.26
N ASP A 85 -24.03 -6.59 5.95
CA ASP A 85 -23.45 -7.79 5.32
C ASP A 85 -21.94 -7.67 5.06
N GLY A 86 -21.31 -6.58 5.52
CA GLY A 86 -19.86 -6.41 5.46
C GLY A 86 -19.35 -5.98 4.10
N LYS A 87 -20.13 -5.20 3.34
CA LYS A 87 -19.65 -4.48 2.15
C LYS A 87 -19.21 -3.07 2.53
N VAL A 88 -18.19 -2.58 1.85
CA VAL A 88 -17.87 -1.15 1.78
C VAL A 88 -18.49 -0.64 0.49
N VAL A 89 -19.26 0.43 0.57
CA VAL A 89 -19.82 1.12 -0.60
C VAL A 89 -19.15 2.48 -0.68
N VAL A 90 -18.66 2.82 -1.86
CA VAL A 90 -18.00 4.10 -2.15
C VAL A 90 -18.77 4.79 -3.26
N VAL A 91 -19.05 6.07 -3.05
CA VAL A 91 -19.58 6.98 -4.06
C VAL A 91 -18.59 8.12 -4.22
N MET A 92 -18.23 8.43 -5.45
CA MET A 92 -17.41 9.59 -5.78
C MET A 92 -18.15 10.45 -6.78
N THR A 93 -17.96 11.75 -6.70
CA THR A 93 -18.53 12.70 -7.65
C THR A 93 -17.48 13.72 -8.07
N GLY A 94 -17.57 14.12 -9.34
CA GLY A 94 -16.62 15.03 -9.98
C GLY A 94 -17.07 15.35 -11.40
N ASN A 95 -16.30 16.18 -12.08
CA ASN A 95 -16.57 16.58 -13.45
C ASN A 95 -15.83 15.71 -14.49
N THR A 96 -14.91 14.87 -14.05
CA THR A 96 -14.24 13.88 -14.91
C THR A 96 -15.07 12.59 -14.96
N SER A 97 -15.37 12.10 -16.16
CA SER A 97 -16.07 10.82 -16.33
C SER A 97 -15.20 9.63 -15.93
N ILE A 98 -15.81 8.47 -15.65
CA ILE A 98 -15.07 7.25 -15.29
C ILE A 98 -14.12 6.78 -16.40
N ASN A 99 -14.41 7.14 -17.65
CA ASN A 99 -13.59 6.80 -18.83
C ASN A 99 -12.47 7.82 -19.07
N GLY A 100 -12.32 8.79 -18.18
CA GLY A 100 -11.41 9.91 -18.32
C GLY A 100 -11.92 10.97 -19.28
N GLU A 101 -11.30 12.14 -19.20
CA GLU A 101 -11.63 13.32 -19.99
C GLU A 101 -10.37 13.99 -20.54
N GLY A 102 -10.56 14.87 -21.52
CA GLY A 102 -9.45 15.59 -22.15
C GLY A 102 -8.43 14.65 -22.80
N ARG A 103 -7.19 15.14 -22.97
CA ARG A 103 -6.09 14.33 -23.50
C ARG A 103 -4.80 14.60 -22.77
N ASP A 104 -4.16 13.52 -22.36
CA ASP A 104 -2.85 13.47 -21.77
C ASP A 104 -1.76 13.72 -22.84
N ARG A 105 -0.50 13.57 -22.43
CA ARG A 105 0.64 13.75 -23.33
C ARG A 105 0.73 12.67 -24.41
N SER A 106 0.19 11.49 -24.19
CA SER A 106 0.17 10.38 -25.15
C SER A 106 -1.12 10.32 -25.98
N SER A 107 -2.01 11.32 -25.82
CA SER A 107 -3.36 11.40 -26.39
C SER A 107 -4.39 10.42 -25.83
N ASN A 108 -4.06 9.76 -24.72
CA ASN A 108 -4.96 9.02 -23.85
C ASN A 108 -5.85 9.99 -23.05
N ALA A 109 -6.98 9.53 -22.53
CA ALA A 109 -7.80 10.33 -21.64
C ALA A 109 -7.10 10.49 -20.28
N ILE A 110 -7.26 11.64 -19.63
CA ILE A 110 -6.86 11.84 -18.24
C ILE A 110 -7.99 11.29 -17.36
N ALA A 111 -7.71 10.26 -16.58
CA ALA A 111 -8.71 9.55 -15.81
C ALA A 111 -8.54 9.72 -14.30
N TRP A 112 -9.47 9.12 -13.57
CA TRP A 112 -9.33 8.93 -12.14
C TRP A 112 -8.16 8.00 -11.83
N GLY A 113 -7.34 8.33 -10.84
CA GLY A 113 -6.37 7.39 -10.29
C GLY A 113 -7.04 6.23 -9.56
N ASP A 114 -6.23 5.39 -8.91
CA ASP A 114 -6.75 4.34 -8.04
C ASP A 114 -7.17 4.93 -6.69
N LEU A 115 -8.23 4.37 -6.09
CA LEU A 115 -8.63 4.73 -4.74
C LEU A 115 -7.79 3.93 -3.74
N PHE A 116 -6.89 4.60 -3.02
CA PHE A 116 -6.06 3.97 -2.01
C PHE A 116 -6.75 3.93 -0.65
N PHE A 117 -6.45 2.88 0.12
CA PHE A 117 -6.84 2.78 1.52
C PHE A 117 -5.63 2.44 2.40
N THR A 118 -5.43 3.28 3.42
CA THR A 118 -4.40 3.10 4.45
C THR A 118 -5.09 2.79 5.77
N SER A 119 -4.88 1.59 6.31
CA SER A 119 -5.42 1.22 7.62
C SER A 119 -4.65 1.90 8.76
N GLY A 120 -5.35 2.41 9.78
CA GLY A 120 -4.76 3.03 10.96
C GLY A 120 -4.16 4.41 10.70
N LYS A 121 -3.32 4.90 11.63
CA LYS A 121 -2.66 6.22 11.56
C LYS A 121 -1.28 6.16 10.87
N LYS A 122 -1.14 5.36 9.81
CA LYS A 122 0.10 5.27 9.04
C LYS A 122 0.14 6.37 7.99
N THR A 123 1.35 6.82 7.64
CA THR A 123 1.50 7.60 6.41
C THR A 123 1.32 6.70 5.19
N PHE A 124 1.06 7.31 4.03
CA PHE A 124 0.92 6.58 2.77
C PHE A 124 2.18 5.75 2.45
N GLU A 125 3.37 6.36 2.59
CA GLU A 125 4.66 5.69 2.36
C GLU A 125 4.93 4.58 3.39
N GLU A 126 4.58 4.78 4.66
CA GLU A 126 4.72 3.72 5.68
C GLU A 126 3.84 2.51 5.34
N ALA A 127 2.60 2.72 4.89
CA ALA A 127 1.71 1.65 4.51
C ALA A 127 2.23 0.89 3.29
N GLN A 128 2.66 1.59 2.24
CA GLN A 128 3.29 0.98 1.07
C GLN A 128 4.52 0.16 1.46
N ASN A 129 5.45 0.75 2.21
CA ASN A 129 6.71 0.11 2.60
C ASN A 129 6.51 -1.10 3.54
N SER A 130 5.37 -1.18 4.22
CA SER A 130 5.01 -2.29 5.09
C SER A 130 4.02 -3.29 4.48
N GLY A 131 3.65 -3.13 3.21
CA GLY A 131 2.65 -3.97 2.52
C GLY A 131 1.24 -3.80 3.08
N LYS A 132 0.96 -2.68 3.76
CA LYS A 132 -0.33 -2.35 4.39
C LYS A 132 -1.14 -1.33 3.59
N LEU A 133 -0.70 -0.98 2.39
CA LEU A 133 -1.46 -0.18 1.44
C LEU A 133 -2.38 -1.09 0.61
N PHE A 134 -3.64 -0.67 0.49
CA PHE A 134 -4.64 -1.26 -0.38
C PHE A 134 -4.99 -0.27 -1.48
N ALA A 135 -5.48 -0.78 -2.60
CA ALA A 135 -5.98 0.06 -3.68
C ALA A 135 -7.21 -0.59 -4.31
N ILE A 136 -8.12 0.24 -4.78
CA ILE A 136 -9.28 -0.15 -5.56
C ILE A 136 -9.07 0.46 -6.94
N ASN A 137 -8.83 -0.40 -7.93
CA ASN A 137 -8.89 0.00 -9.32
C ASN A 137 -10.36 -0.09 -9.75
N PHE A 138 -10.96 1.05 -10.07
CA PHE A 138 -12.37 1.14 -10.48
C PHE A 138 -12.53 1.72 -11.89
N SER A 139 -11.43 2.06 -12.56
CA SER A 139 -11.43 2.53 -13.95
C SER A 139 -10.30 1.84 -14.71
N GLN A 140 -10.61 1.40 -15.93
CA GLN A 140 -9.63 0.87 -16.88
C GLN A 140 -9.01 1.97 -17.75
N ALA A 141 -9.47 3.22 -17.61
CA ALA A 141 -8.98 4.35 -18.39
C ALA A 141 -7.69 4.96 -17.83
N ASN A 142 -7.30 4.60 -16.60
CA ASN A 142 -6.13 5.14 -15.94
C ASN A 142 -4.86 4.33 -16.24
N ASP A 143 -3.69 4.92 -15.95
CA ASP A 143 -2.39 4.26 -16.15
C ASP A 143 -2.00 3.31 -14.99
N SER A 144 -2.99 2.69 -14.35
CA SER A 144 -2.75 1.65 -13.35
C SER A 144 -2.21 0.39 -14.01
N ASN A 145 -1.25 -0.27 -13.34
CA ASN A 145 -0.78 -1.59 -13.75
C ASN A 145 -1.68 -2.72 -13.21
N ALA A 146 -2.84 -2.40 -12.64
CA ALA A 146 -3.81 -3.40 -12.24
C ALA A 146 -4.30 -4.21 -13.46
N PRO A 147 -4.39 -5.55 -13.37
CA PRO A 147 -4.90 -6.37 -14.48
C PRO A 147 -6.38 -6.16 -14.79
N GLY A 148 -7.12 -5.43 -13.94
CA GLY A 148 -8.52 -5.07 -14.13
C GLY A 148 -9.12 -4.40 -12.90
N VAL A 149 -10.41 -4.11 -12.95
CA VAL A 149 -11.12 -3.53 -11.81
C VAL A 149 -11.20 -4.52 -10.63
N GLY A 150 -11.06 -4.01 -9.41
CA GLY A 150 -11.07 -4.83 -8.21
C GLY A 150 -10.34 -4.19 -7.02
N VAL A 151 -10.31 -4.93 -5.90
CA VAL A 151 -9.55 -4.54 -4.71
C VAL A 151 -8.22 -5.27 -4.68
N TYR A 152 -7.15 -4.56 -4.34
CA TYR A 152 -5.79 -5.05 -4.33
C TYR A 152 -5.13 -4.81 -2.98
N ASN A 153 -4.35 -5.77 -2.52
CA ASN A 153 -3.54 -5.69 -1.31
C ASN A 153 -2.05 -5.69 -1.64
N SER A 154 -1.23 -5.41 -0.63
CA SER A 154 0.24 -5.36 -0.75
C SER A 154 0.68 -4.39 -1.86
N VAL A 155 -0.05 -3.29 -1.98
CA VAL A 155 0.09 -2.36 -3.10
C VAL A 155 1.36 -1.54 -2.96
N THR A 156 2.07 -1.37 -4.07
CA THR A 156 2.93 -0.20 -4.24
C THR A 156 2.36 0.67 -5.35
N ALA A 157 2.18 1.94 -5.05
CA ALA A 157 1.76 2.97 -5.96
C ALA A 157 2.93 3.57 -6.74
N GLN A 158 2.60 4.24 -7.84
CA GLN A 158 3.46 5.09 -8.63
C GLN A 158 2.75 6.41 -8.91
N GLY A 159 3.53 7.45 -9.18
CA GLY A 159 3.01 8.72 -9.67
C GLY A 159 3.13 8.78 -11.18
N VAL A 160 2.01 8.91 -11.89
CA VAL A 160 1.97 9.07 -13.35
C VAL A 160 1.64 10.50 -13.79
N GLY A 161 1.53 11.44 -12.84
CA GLY A 161 1.13 12.83 -13.13
C GLY A 161 1.96 13.52 -14.21
N MET A 162 3.28 13.31 -14.23
CA MET A 162 4.16 13.87 -15.27
C MET A 162 3.90 13.32 -16.68
N HIS A 163 3.33 12.13 -16.79
CA HIS A 163 2.86 11.56 -18.04
C HIS A 163 1.53 12.22 -18.45
N ASN A 164 0.69 12.58 -17.50
CA ASN A 164 -0.67 13.07 -17.75
C ASN A 164 -0.85 14.58 -17.58
N PHE A 165 0.16 15.36 -18.00
CA PHE A 165 0.21 16.82 -17.92
C PHE A 165 0.20 17.46 -16.53
N GLY A 166 0.08 16.69 -15.45
CA GLY A 166 0.11 17.25 -14.11
C GLY A 166 1.44 17.08 -13.39
N HIS A 167 1.37 16.76 -12.11
CA HIS A 167 2.44 17.08 -11.16
C HIS A 167 3.30 15.88 -10.79
N ARG A 168 4.59 16.12 -10.58
CA ARG A 168 5.56 15.08 -10.18
C ARG A 168 5.40 14.66 -8.71
N THR A 169 5.11 15.63 -7.86
CA THR A 169 5.06 15.48 -6.40
C THR A 169 3.79 16.16 -5.89
N TYR A 170 3.29 15.74 -4.73
CA TYR A 170 2.18 16.46 -4.08
C TYR A 170 2.56 17.91 -3.76
N GLY A 171 3.82 18.17 -3.40
CA GLY A 171 4.33 19.54 -3.21
C GLY A 171 4.27 20.40 -4.46
N ASN A 172 4.55 19.84 -5.65
CA ASN A 172 4.43 20.61 -6.90
C ASN A 172 2.99 20.97 -7.22
N TYR A 173 2.05 20.08 -6.94
CA TYR A 173 0.63 20.40 -7.03
C TYR A 173 0.27 21.53 -6.05
N MET A 174 0.63 21.36 -4.77
CA MET A 174 0.38 22.35 -3.71
C MET A 174 0.96 23.74 -3.97
N ASP A 175 2.10 23.84 -4.66
CA ASP A 175 2.73 25.11 -5.01
C ASP A 175 1.90 25.95 -6.01
N LEU A 176 0.91 25.36 -6.69
CA LEU A 176 0.14 25.99 -7.78
C LEU A 176 -1.31 26.31 -7.44
N VAL A 177 -1.78 25.83 -6.30
CA VAL A 177 -3.20 25.82 -5.92
C VAL A 177 -3.37 26.53 -4.58
N ASP A 178 -4.57 27.02 -4.30
CA ASP A 178 -4.81 27.77 -3.06
C ASP A 178 -4.96 26.84 -1.86
N THR A 179 -3.85 26.52 -1.20
CA THR A 179 -3.84 25.65 -0.02
C THR A 179 -4.44 26.31 1.24
N ASN A 180 -4.96 27.54 1.16
CA ASN A 180 -5.58 28.22 2.30
C ASN A 180 -7.08 27.90 2.46
N VAL A 181 -7.67 27.17 1.52
CA VAL A 181 -9.07 26.73 1.62
C VAL A 181 -9.20 25.55 2.59
N SER A 182 -10.29 25.53 3.36
CA SER A 182 -10.46 24.65 4.54
C SER A 182 -10.65 23.16 4.24
N ASN A 183 -10.62 22.76 2.97
CA ASN A 183 -10.84 21.38 2.49
C ASN A 183 -10.07 21.06 1.20
N PHE A 184 -8.94 21.74 1.00
CA PHE A 184 -8.07 21.58 -0.18
C PHE A 184 -7.63 20.12 -0.49
N PHE A 185 -7.69 19.22 0.50
CA PHE A 185 -7.40 17.80 0.30
C PHE A 185 -8.49 16.91 0.90
N GLY A 186 -9.73 17.37 0.80
CA GLY A 186 -10.85 16.79 1.53
C GLY A 186 -10.69 17.00 3.04
N ASP A 187 -10.73 15.90 3.78
CA ASP A 187 -10.67 15.89 5.25
C ASP A 187 -9.26 16.08 5.80
N ILE A 188 -8.21 15.85 5.00
CA ILE A 188 -6.83 16.02 5.46
C ILE A 188 -6.57 17.51 5.71
N GLN A 189 -6.21 17.83 6.95
CA GLN A 189 -5.96 19.21 7.37
C GLN A 189 -4.56 19.68 6.94
N SER A 190 -4.37 21.00 6.84
CA SER A 190 -3.11 21.60 6.40
C SER A 190 -1.92 21.29 7.31
N ASP A 191 -2.14 21.09 8.61
CA ASP A 191 -1.12 20.66 9.57
C ASP A 191 -0.77 19.16 9.44
N GLU A 192 -1.65 18.33 8.90
CA GLU A 192 -1.39 16.94 8.54
C GLU A 192 -0.63 16.78 7.21
N LEU A 193 -0.54 17.86 6.43
CA LEU A 193 0.31 17.96 5.23
C LEU A 193 1.69 18.55 5.55
N GLY A 194 1.76 19.50 6.49
CA GLY A 194 3.00 20.20 6.86
C GLY A 194 3.67 19.74 8.17
N GLY A 195 3.05 18.80 8.90
CA GLY A 195 3.50 18.35 10.22
C GLY A 195 4.79 17.51 10.21
N ASN A 196 5.22 17.06 11.39
CA ASN A 196 6.44 16.25 11.53
C ASN A 196 6.34 14.85 10.89
N ASN A 197 5.12 14.37 10.63
CA ASN A 197 4.87 13.08 9.98
C ASN A 197 3.61 13.19 9.11
N PRO A 198 3.69 13.89 7.97
CA PRO A 198 2.52 14.16 7.16
C PRO A 198 2.05 12.87 6.47
N TYR A 199 0.74 12.75 6.23
CA TYR A 199 0.19 11.56 5.57
C TYR A 199 0.83 11.33 4.20
N TYR A 200 1.01 12.40 3.44
CA TYR A 200 1.76 12.42 2.19
C TYR A 200 3.18 12.97 2.39
N ASN A 201 4.15 12.34 1.75
CA ASN A 201 5.47 12.95 1.57
C ASN A 201 5.39 13.99 0.44
N LEU A 202 5.30 15.27 0.79
CA LEU A 202 5.16 16.36 -0.18
C LEU A 202 6.32 16.47 -1.18
N THR A 203 7.51 15.96 -0.81
CA THR A 203 8.69 15.95 -1.69
C THR A 203 8.84 14.63 -2.47
N GLY A 204 8.04 13.62 -2.12
CA GLY A 204 8.01 12.32 -2.78
C GLY A 204 7.12 12.33 -4.03
N PRO A 205 7.09 11.21 -4.78
CA PRO A 205 6.20 11.08 -5.93
C PRO A 205 4.74 11.35 -5.55
N GLY A 206 4.00 12.04 -6.42
CA GLY A 206 2.55 12.19 -6.31
C GLY A 206 1.87 10.87 -6.66
N TYR A 207 1.82 9.94 -5.70
CA TYR A 207 1.26 8.60 -5.91
C TYR A 207 -0.24 8.68 -6.21
N ASN A 208 -0.65 8.17 -7.35
CA ASN A 208 -2.03 8.28 -7.81
C ASN A 208 -2.54 7.04 -8.54
N VAL A 209 -1.67 6.13 -8.99
CA VAL A 209 -2.05 4.84 -9.55
C VAL A 209 -1.20 3.71 -8.99
N MET A 210 -1.66 2.48 -9.11
CA MET A 210 -0.97 1.28 -8.67
C MET A 210 0.15 0.92 -9.63
N ALA A 211 1.35 0.75 -9.09
CA ALA A 211 2.50 0.20 -9.82
C ALA A 211 2.45 -1.33 -9.85
N GLN A 212 2.05 -1.93 -8.73
CA GLN A 212 1.83 -3.37 -8.56
C GLN A 212 0.96 -3.61 -7.32
N GLY A 213 0.26 -4.73 -7.30
CA GLY A 213 -0.54 -5.20 -6.19
C GLY A 213 -1.06 -6.60 -6.49
N THR A 214 -1.52 -7.31 -5.46
CA THR A 214 -2.18 -8.61 -5.63
C THR A 214 -3.66 -8.43 -5.43
N ARG A 215 -4.48 -8.87 -6.39
CA ARG A 215 -5.93 -8.79 -6.26
C ARG A 215 -6.37 -9.57 -5.02
N ALA A 216 -7.17 -8.93 -4.17
CA ALA A 216 -7.73 -9.55 -3.00
C ALA A 216 -8.68 -10.67 -3.40
N TYR A 217 -8.53 -11.83 -2.77
CA TYR A 217 -9.41 -12.97 -3.02
C TYR A 217 -10.82 -12.66 -2.56
N ASN A 218 -11.83 -13.04 -3.37
CA ASN A 218 -13.23 -12.67 -3.14
C ASN A 218 -13.38 -11.19 -2.78
N ASP A 219 -12.76 -10.29 -3.56
CA ASP A 219 -12.89 -8.86 -3.34
C ASP A 219 -14.35 -8.40 -3.38
N GLY A 220 -15.21 -9.12 -4.09
CA GLY A 220 -16.63 -8.84 -4.20
C GLY A 220 -16.90 -7.48 -4.84
N PHE A 221 -15.97 -7.01 -5.68
CA PHE A 221 -16.07 -5.73 -6.36
C PHE A 221 -17.20 -5.73 -7.38
N SER A 222 -18.06 -4.72 -7.33
CA SER A 222 -19.09 -4.48 -8.34
C SER A 222 -19.50 -3.01 -8.39
N PHE A 223 -19.84 -2.52 -9.58
CA PHE A 223 -20.49 -1.21 -9.70
C PHE A 223 -21.89 -1.23 -9.09
N VAL A 224 -22.31 -0.08 -8.59
CA VAL A 224 -23.58 0.11 -7.88
C VAL A 224 -24.44 1.09 -8.67
N ASP A 225 -25.70 0.73 -8.90
CA ASP A 225 -26.67 1.60 -9.57
C ASP A 225 -27.43 2.52 -8.60
N SER A 226 -28.23 3.43 -9.14
CA SER A 226 -29.00 4.39 -8.34
C SER A 226 -30.07 3.73 -7.47
N THR A 227 -30.62 2.57 -7.86
CA THR A 227 -31.59 1.83 -7.05
C THR A 227 -30.92 1.31 -5.79
N ARG A 228 -29.77 0.64 -5.91
CA ARG A 228 -29.01 0.16 -4.76
C ARG A 228 -28.53 1.31 -3.86
N LEU A 229 -28.12 2.45 -4.41
CA LEU A 229 -27.78 3.63 -3.60
C LEU A 229 -29.00 4.15 -2.81
N SER A 230 -30.16 4.24 -3.45
CA SER A 230 -31.40 4.66 -2.79
C SER A 230 -31.82 3.69 -1.67
N ASP A 231 -31.68 2.37 -1.89
CA ASP A 231 -31.98 1.35 -0.89
C ASP A 231 -31.06 1.44 0.33
N LEU A 232 -29.81 1.88 0.12
CA LEU A 232 -28.84 2.16 1.18
C LEU A 232 -29.03 3.54 1.84
N GLY A 233 -30.06 4.29 1.44
CA GLY A 233 -30.35 5.63 1.98
C GLY A 233 -29.31 6.68 1.62
N PHE A 234 -28.57 6.49 0.51
CA PHE A 234 -27.64 7.49 0.02
C PHE A 234 -28.38 8.78 -0.36
N ASP A 235 -27.89 9.90 0.13
CA ASP A 235 -28.43 11.22 -0.16
C ASP A 235 -27.33 12.11 -0.75
N ALA A 236 -27.45 12.39 -2.05
CA ALA A 236 -26.48 13.22 -2.77
C ALA A 236 -26.40 14.66 -2.24
N SER A 237 -27.40 15.13 -1.46
CA SER A 237 -27.33 16.44 -0.79
C SER A 237 -26.29 16.51 0.32
N GLY A 238 -25.70 15.37 0.73
CA GLY A 238 -24.51 15.34 1.58
C GLY A 238 -23.24 15.88 0.90
N PHE A 239 -23.25 15.99 -0.44
CA PHE A 239 -22.28 16.80 -1.17
C PHE A 239 -22.80 18.23 -1.26
N ASP A 240 -22.03 19.21 -0.78
CA ASP A 240 -22.36 20.63 -0.92
C ASP A 240 -22.61 21.01 -2.39
N ARG A 241 -21.89 20.33 -3.30
CA ARG A 241 -22.08 20.38 -4.76
C ARG A 241 -21.69 19.05 -5.40
N ALA A 242 -22.64 18.36 -6.02
CA ALA A 242 -22.31 17.21 -6.87
C ALA A 242 -21.69 17.68 -8.20
N GLY A 243 -20.72 16.92 -8.72
CA GLY A 243 -20.19 17.08 -10.06
C GLY A 243 -21.12 16.50 -11.13
N GLU A 244 -20.72 16.62 -12.39
CA GLU A 244 -21.48 16.09 -13.54
C GLU A 244 -21.58 14.57 -13.56
N HIS A 245 -20.58 13.89 -12.97
CA HIS A 245 -20.51 12.43 -12.92
C HIS A 245 -20.57 11.94 -11.47
N LEU A 246 -21.23 10.78 -11.32
CA LEU A 246 -21.31 10.03 -10.07
C LEU A 246 -20.86 8.60 -10.35
N ILE A 247 -19.84 8.16 -9.63
CA ILE A 247 -19.25 6.83 -9.74
C ILE A 247 -19.54 6.11 -8.42
N ALA A 248 -20.15 4.94 -8.48
CA ALA A 248 -20.48 4.16 -7.31
C ALA A 248 -20.09 2.70 -7.48
N PHE A 249 -19.44 2.13 -6.47
CA PHE A 249 -19.07 0.73 -6.42
C PHE A 249 -19.08 0.22 -4.98
N GLU A 250 -19.16 -1.10 -4.83
CA GLU A 250 -19.06 -1.79 -3.56
C GLU A 250 -18.04 -2.93 -3.62
N PHE A 251 -17.51 -3.32 -2.46
CA PHE A 251 -16.60 -4.46 -2.31
C PHE A 251 -16.69 -5.04 -0.89
N ASN A 252 -16.18 -6.25 -0.69
CA ASN A 252 -16.16 -6.90 0.61
C ASN A 252 -15.20 -6.18 1.57
N LEU A 253 -15.65 -5.82 2.76
CA LEU A 253 -14.80 -5.22 3.82
C LEU A 253 -13.56 -6.06 4.12
N LYS A 254 -13.70 -7.39 4.09
CA LYS A 254 -12.59 -8.32 4.28
C LYS A 254 -11.48 -8.17 3.23
N ALA A 255 -11.75 -7.57 2.06
CA ALA A 255 -10.73 -7.27 1.05
C ALA A 255 -9.73 -6.18 1.50
N LEU A 256 -10.09 -5.36 2.51
CA LEU A 256 -9.20 -4.39 3.16
C LEU A 256 -8.48 -4.98 4.39
N THR A 257 -8.56 -6.29 4.59
CA THR A 257 -7.72 -6.98 5.56
C THR A 257 -6.48 -7.48 4.86
N GLN A 258 -5.37 -7.59 5.60
CA GLN A 258 -4.15 -8.16 5.08
C GLN A 258 -4.43 -9.53 4.45
N PRO A 259 -3.70 -9.91 3.38
CA PRO A 259 -3.85 -11.25 2.83
C PRO A 259 -3.78 -12.22 4.00
N LEU A 260 -4.75 -13.14 4.05
CA LEU A 260 -4.81 -14.13 5.11
C LEU A 260 -3.43 -14.80 5.21
N PRO A 261 -3.01 -15.23 6.40
CA PRO A 261 -1.87 -16.13 6.54
C PRO A 261 -1.89 -17.22 5.43
N LEU A 262 -0.72 -17.60 4.91
CA LEU A 262 -0.64 -18.49 3.74
C LEU A 262 -1.35 -19.83 3.97
N ASP A 263 -1.34 -20.30 5.21
CA ASP A 263 -2.08 -21.45 5.73
C ASP A 263 -3.60 -21.25 5.62
N GLU A 264 -4.12 -20.11 6.04
CA GLU A 264 -5.54 -19.78 5.88
C GLU A 264 -5.92 -19.63 4.39
N GLN A 265 -5.02 -19.10 3.55
CA GLN A 265 -5.24 -19.07 2.09
C GLN A 265 -5.26 -20.47 1.50
N ALA A 266 -4.38 -21.36 1.95
CA ALA A 266 -4.35 -22.76 1.52
C ALA A 266 -5.65 -23.47 1.91
N GLU A 267 -6.11 -23.31 3.15
CA GLU A 267 -7.37 -23.86 3.65
C GLU A 267 -8.56 -23.40 2.77
N GLN A 268 -8.64 -22.11 2.44
CA GLN A 268 -9.72 -21.58 1.58
C GLN A 268 -9.74 -22.17 0.17
N LEU A 269 -8.57 -22.53 -0.36
CA LEU A 269 -8.43 -23.13 -1.68
C LEU A 269 -8.49 -24.66 -1.64
N GLY A 270 -8.65 -25.26 -0.45
CA GLY A 270 -8.58 -26.71 -0.28
C GLY A 270 -7.18 -27.29 -0.55
N VAL A 271 -6.14 -26.46 -0.45
CA VAL A 271 -4.74 -26.88 -0.55
C VAL A 271 -4.29 -27.36 0.82
N GLU A 272 -3.80 -28.60 0.90
CA GLU A 272 -3.23 -29.14 2.13
C GLU A 272 -1.99 -28.34 2.55
N TRP A 273 -1.97 -27.86 3.79
CA TRP A 273 -0.84 -27.12 4.34
C TRP A 273 0.23 -28.09 4.83
N ILE A 274 1.39 -28.12 4.15
CA ILE A 274 2.49 -29.05 4.45
C ILE A 274 3.79 -28.35 4.86
N TRP A 275 3.78 -27.02 5.02
CA TRP A 275 5.01 -26.22 5.16
C TRP A 275 5.32 -25.77 6.60
N ASP A 276 4.55 -26.22 7.60
CA ASP A 276 4.78 -25.87 9.00
C ASP A 276 6.20 -26.23 9.46
N ASP A 277 6.63 -27.45 9.17
CA ASP A 277 7.95 -27.95 9.57
C ASP A 277 9.08 -27.16 8.90
N ASP A 278 8.91 -26.75 7.64
CA ASP A 278 9.90 -25.95 6.91
C ASP A 278 10.00 -24.53 7.47
N PHE A 279 8.85 -23.87 7.71
CA PHE A 279 8.83 -22.55 8.35
C PHE A 279 9.43 -22.58 9.75
N GLN A 280 9.07 -23.59 10.55
CA GLN A 280 9.59 -23.76 11.89
C GLN A 280 11.11 -23.98 11.86
N THR A 281 11.60 -24.87 11.00
CA THR A 281 13.04 -25.14 10.84
C THR A 281 13.81 -23.89 10.44
N ILE A 282 13.33 -23.13 9.45
CA ILE A 282 13.99 -21.90 8.99
C ILE A 282 13.99 -20.85 10.11
N ASN A 283 12.87 -20.70 10.82
CA ASN A 283 12.71 -19.71 11.87
C ASN A 283 13.56 -20.04 13.12
N ASP A 284 13.61 -21.31 13.51
CA ASP A 284 14.45 -21.78 14.63
C ASP A 284 15.93 -21.54 14.34
N GLU A 285 16.39 -21.86 13.13
CA GLU A 285 17.78 -21.62 12.73
C GLU A 285 18.10 -20.12 12.63
N TYR A 286 17.17 -19.31 12.10
CA TYR A 286 17.30 -17.85 12.10
C TYR A 286 17.45 -17.28 13.52
N ASN A 287 16.59 -17.72 14.45
CA ASN A 287 16.60 -17.29 15.84
C ASN A 287 17.87 -17.75 16.57
N ARG A 288 18.31 -19.00 16.33
CA ARG A 288 19.57 -19.54 16.86
C ARG A 288 20.75 -18.68 16.42
N LEU A 289 20.86 -18.35 15.14
CA LEU A 289 21.93 -17.52 14.59
C LEU A 289 21.87 -16.07 15.10
N GLN A 290 20.68 -15.52 15.31
CA GLN A 290 20.51 -14.20 15.92
C GLN A 290 20.96 -14.20 17.39
N ALA A 291 20.60 -15.23 18.15
CA ALA A 291 21.03 -15.42 19.53
C ALA A 291 22.56 -15.58 19.59
N GLU A 292 23.14 -16.40 18.72
CA GLU A 292 24.59 -16.60 18.60
C GLU A 292 25.33 -15.29 18.28
N GLN A 293 24.84 -14.50 17.31
CA GLN A 293 25.40 -13.19 17.00
C GLN A 293 25.41 -12.25 18.23
N LYS A 294 24.30 -12.23 18.98
CA LYS A 294 24.15 -11.39 20.17
C LYS A 294 25.06 -11.88 21.30
N ARG A 295 25.16 -13.19 21.48
CA ARG A 295 26.02 -13.85 22.45
C ARG A 295 27.49 -13.50 22.20
N ILE A 296 28.00 -13.76 21.00
CA ILE A 296 29.39 -13.45 20.61
C ILE A 296 29.71 -11.96 20.83
N TRP A 297 28.80 -11.06 20.45
CA TRP A 297 29.01 -9.63 20.68
C TRP A 297 29.11 -9.32 22.18
N ASN A 298 28.14 -9.75 22.97
CA ASN A 298 28.04 -9.36 24.38
C ASN A 298 29.09 -10.02 25.27
N GLU A 299 29.39 -11.29 25.04
CA GLU A 299 30.26 -12.09 25.91
C GLU A 299 31.72 -12.04 25.49
N GLU A 300 32.01 -11.90 24.20
CA GLU A 300 33.37 -12.10 23.68
C GLU A 300 34.00 -10.86 23.05
N ILE A 301 33.19 -9.92 22.52
CA ILE A 301 33.73 -8.74 21.79
C ILE A 301 33.59 -7.46 22.60
N LYS A 302 32.43 -7.26 23.25
CA LYS A 302 32.00 -5.96 23.76
C LYS A 302 32.96 -5.36 24.77
N ASP A 303 33.47 -6.16 25.71
CA ASP A 303 34.31 -5.64 26.79
C ASP A 303 35.70 -5.25 26.29
N HIS A 304 36.36 -6.10 25.50
CA HIS A 304 37.63 -5.76 24.82
C HIS A 304 37.48 -4.54 23.92
N TRP A 305 36.37 -4.44 23.17
CA TRP A 305 36.09 -3.28 22.32
C TRP A 305 35.90 -1.99 23.13
N ASN A 306 35.17 -2.05 24.24
CA ASN A 306 34.94 -0.92 25.14
C ASN A 306 36.24 -0.48 25.80
N GLU A 307 37.06 -1.42 26.26
CA GLU A 307 38.37 -1.10 26.82
C GLU A 307 39.28 -0.43 25.80
N ASN A 308 39.41 -0.98 24.58
CA ASN A 308 40.18 -0.35 23.51
C ASN A 308 39.62 1.01 23.08
N LYS A 309 38.32 1.25 23.27
CA LYS A 309 37.72 2.58 23.07
C LYS A 309 38.17 3.56 24.15
N GLU A 310 38.20 3.16 25.42
CA GLU A 310 38.65 4.03 26.51
C GLU A 310 40.16 4.30 26.45
N ILE A 311 40.99 3.30 26.10
CA ILE A 311 42.43 3.49 25.84
C ILE A 311 42.65 4.56 24.76
N ARG A 312 41.93 4.45 23.63
CA ARG A 312 41.99 5.45 22.55
C ARG A 312 41.62 6.85 23.02
N LYS A 313 40.49 7.00 23.70
CA LYS A 313 40.05 8.31 24.21
C LYS A 313 41.00 8.91 25.23
N GLY A 314 41.66 8.08 26.05
CA GLY A 314 42.65 8.52 27.02
C GLY A 314 43.99 8.94 26.39
N THR A 315 44.23 8.59 25.12
CA THR A 315 45.48 8.92 24.43
C THR A 315 45.48 10.41 24.02
N PRO A 316 46.50 11.20 24.40
CA PRO A 316 46.61 12.60 23.99
C PRO A 316 46.51 12.78 22.46
N GLY A 317 45.73 13.77 22.02
CA GLY A 317 45.53 14.07 20.60
C GLY A 317 44.51 13.18 19.86
N PHE A 318 44.02 12.09 20.47
CA PHE A 318 43.08 11.17 19.80
C PHE A 318 41.79 11.85 19.35
N ASN A 319 41.16 12.65 20.22
CA ASN A 319 39.88 13.30 19.89
C ASN A 319 40.02 14.28 18.72
N GLU A 320 41.12 15.01 18.63
CA GLU A 320 41.40 15.95 17.54
C GLU A 320 41.66 15.22 16.22
N ILE A 321 42.56 14.23 16.22
CA ILE A 321 42.87 13.43 15.03
C ILE A 321 41.63 12.66 14.54
N TRP A 322 40.82 12.14 15.46
CA TRP A 322 39.56 11.48 15.13
C TRP A 322 38.56 12.46 14.51
N ALA A 323 38.37 13.65 15.10
CA ALA A 323 37.49 14.68 14.57
C ALA A 323 37.91 15.12 13.16
N ASN A 324 39.21 15.34 12.94
CA ASN A 324 39.77 15.69 11.64
C ASN A 324 39.53 14.57 10.60
N ARG A 325 39.72 13.31 11.00
CA ARG A 325 39.40 12.15 10.14
C ARG A 325 37.92 12.09 9.77
N GLN A 326 37.02 12.33 10.73
CA GLN A 326 35.57 12.34 10.46
C GLN A 326 35.16 13.50 9.54
N ALA A 327 35.71 14.69 9.76
CA ALA A 327 35.49 15.84 8.89
C ALA A 327 35.93 15.54 7.45
N ALA A 328 37.14 15.02 7.27
CA ALA A 328 37.65 14.65 5.95
C ALA A 328 36.85 13.53 5.27
N LEU A 329 36.39 12.52 6.04
CA LEU A 329 35.52 11.47 5.53
C LEU A 329 34.17 12.01 5.05
N ASN A 330 33.58 12.95 5.79
CA ASN A 330 32.32 13.59 5.41
C ASN A 330 32.47 14.36 4.08
N VAL A 331 33.55 15.12 3.91
CA VAL A 331 33.84 15.83 2.65
C VAL A 331 34.11 14.85 1.50
N ARG A 332 34.86 13.77 1.74
CA ARG A 332 35.08 12.71 0.72
C ARG A 332 33.78 12.04 0.28
N ASN A 333 32.88 11.73 1.21
CA ASN A 333 31.58 11.14 0.88
C ASN A 333 30.71 12.11 0.07
N ALA A 334 30.76 13.40 0.38
CA ALA A 334 30.13 14.46 -0.40
C ALA A 334 30.70 14.53 -1.82
N ALA A 335 32.03 14.51 -1.97
CA ALA A 335 32.69 14.47 -3.28
C ALA A 335 32.32 13.22 -4.10
N ASN A 336 32.27 12.04 -3.46
CA ASN A 336 31.81 10.81 -4.13
C ASN A 336 30.34 10.89 -4.57
N LYS A 337 29.47 11.57 -3.80
CA LYS A 337 28.08 11.83 -4.20
C LYS A 337 28.03 12.74 -5.43
N ILE A 338 28.83 13.80 -5.48
CA ILE A 338 28.96 14.66 -6.68
C ILE A 338 29.43 13.84 -7.88
N GLN A 339 30.47 13.02 -7.74
CA GLN A 339 30.95 12.18 -8.85
C GLN A 339 29.88 11.23 -9.39
N LYS A 340 29.01 10.68 -8.53
CA LYS A 340 27.86 9.88 -8.97
C LYS A 340 26.86 10.71 -9.76
N GLN A 341 26.57 11.94 -9.32
CA GLN A 341 25.67 12.85 -10.03
C GLN A 341 26.24 13.29 -11.38
N VAL A 342 27.55 13.61 -11.46
CA VAL A 342 28.22 13.92 -12.72
C VAL A 342 28.13 12.75 -13.70
N LYS A 343 28.41 11.51 -13.25
CA LYS A 343 28.26 10.31 -14.09
C LYS A 343 26.83 10.11 -14.59
N PHE A 344 25.84 10.37 -13.73
CA PHE A 344 24.43 10.34 -14.12
C PHE A 344 24.14 11.40 -15.18
N ILE A 345 24.53 12.65 -14.99
CA ILE A 345 24.38 13.74 -15.96
C ILE A 345 25.01 13.37 -17.30
N THR A 346 26.27 12.93 -17.33
CA THR A 346 26.94 12.55 -18.58
C THR A 346 26.22 11.42 -19.31
N LYS A 347 25.72 10.41 -18.58
CA LYS A 347 24.92 9.33 -19.18
C LYS A 347 23.63 9.88 -19.79
N THR A 348 22.92 10.73 -19.05
CA THR A 348 21.65 11.34 -19.46
C THR A 348 21.83 12.28 -20.65
N GLU A 349 22.90 13.07 -20.70
CA GLU A 349 23.27 13.89 -21.86
C GLU A 349 23.54 13.04 -23.10
N GLY A 350 24.19 11.88 -22.96
CA GLY A 350 24.36 10.91 -24.03
C GLY A 350 23.03 10.40 -24.58
N GLN A 351 22.08 10.07 -23.70
CA GLN A 351 20.73 9.67 -24.12
C GLN A 351 20.01 10.80 -24.88
N ILE A 352 20.13 12.05 -24.42
CA ILE A 352 19.56 13.21 -25.13
C ILE A 352 20.20 13.37 -26.52
N ALA A 353 21.52 13.19 -26.64
CA ALA A 353 22.21 13.28 -27.92
C ALA A 353 21.75 12.18 -28.91
N GLU A 354 21.57 10.94 -28.45
CA GLU A 354 21.01 9.85 -29.26
C GLU A 354 19.57 10.17 -29.74
N LEU A 355 18.74 10.77 -28.87
CA LEU A 355 17.40 11.22 -29.27
C LEU A 355 17.48 12.34 -30.33
N ASN A 356 18.39 13.30 -30.19
CA ASN A 356 18.57 14.38 -31.17
C ASN A 356 19.04 13.83 -32.54
N GLU A 357 19.94 12.85 -32.55
CA GLU A 357 20.43 12.23 -33.78
C GLU A 357 19.33 11.43 -34.49
N ARG A 358 18.48 10.72 -33.74
CA ARG A 358 17.32 10.02 -34.30
C ARG A 358 16.31 10.97 -34.93
N GLU A 359 15.98 12.07 -34.25
CA GLU A 359 15.09 13.11 -34.79
C GLU A 359 15.66 13.75 -36.06
N ALA A 360 16.98 13.98 -36.12
CA ALA A 360 17.63 14.52 -37.31
C ALA A 360 17.56 13.56 -38.52
N ASN A 361 17.56 12.25 -38.27
CA ASN A 361 17.51 11.22 -39.31
C ASN A 361 16.07 10.84 -39.73
N ASP A 362 15.09 11.05 -38.87
CA ASP A 362 13.67 10.85 -39.15
C ASP A 362 12.85 12.05 -38.63
N PRO A 363 12.52 13.03 -39.48
CA PRO A 363 11.76 14.21 -39.06
C PRO A 363 10.28 13.91 -38.72
N THR A 364 9.79 12.69 -38.99
CA THR A 364 8.42 12.27 -38.63
C THR A 364 8.33 11.74 -37.20
N TRP A 365 9.47 11.75 -36.49
CA TRP A 365 9.61 11.27 -35.12
C TRP A 365 8.89 12.16 -34.10
N ASN A 366 8.16 11.55 -33.17
CA ASN A 366 6.95 12.13 -32.56
C ASN A 366 7.15 12.83 -31.20
N THR A 367 6.08 13.47 -30.70
CA THR A 367 5.98 14.24 -29.44
C THR A 367 6.31 13.48 -28.13
N LYS A 368 6.30 12.14 -28.12
CA LYS A 368 6.69 11.30 -26.96
C LYS A 368 8.19 11.40 -26.68
N ASP A 369 9.03 11.49 -27.71
CA ASP A 369 10.49 11.61 -27.54
C ASP A 369 10.91 13.01 -27.09
N GLU A 370 10.18 14.06 -27.51
CA GLU A 370 10.35 15.42 -26.98
C GLU A 370 10.08 15.47 -25.47
N LYS A 371 9.04 14.77 -25.01
CA LYS A 371 8.68 14.70 -23.58
C LYS A 371 9.68 13.91 -22.77
N TYR A 372 10.15 12.78 -23.30
CA TYR A 372 11.21 12.02 -22.66
C TYR A 372 12.49 12.86 -22.58
N ARG A 373 12.85 13.59 -23.64
CA ARG A 373 13.97 14.53 -23.63
C ARG A 373 13.82 15.62 -22.57
N LYS A 374 12.64 16.23 -22.44
CA LYS A 374 12.35 17.21 -21.38
C LYS A 374 12.47 16.60 -19.98
N PHE A 375 11.98 15.38 -19.77
CA PHE A 375 12.17 14.64 -18.52
C PHE A 375 13.66 14.47 -18.19
N LEU A 376 14.47 14.02 -19.17
CA LEU A 376 15.92 13.87 -18.98
C LEU A 376 16.61 15.21 -18.66
N GLN A 377 16.17 16.31 -19.28
CA GLN A 377 16.67 17.66 -18.96
C GLN A 377 16.31 18.09 -17.53
N ASP A 378 15.08 17.80 -17.07
CA ASP A 378 14.66 18.07 -15.69
C ASP A 378 15.46 17.25 -14.67
N GLU A 379 15.75 15.98 -14.98
CA GLU A 379 16.62 15.14 -14.15
C GLU A 379 18.05 15.71 -14.05
N ILE A 380 18.62 16.19 -15.16
CA ILE A 380 19.92 16.90 -15.17
C ILE A 380 19.86 18.16 -14.30
N LYS A 381 18.80 18.96 -14.43
CA LYS A 381 18.60 20.18 -13.62
C LYS A 381 18.54 19.86 -12.12
N ASN A 382 17.85 18.81 -11.74
CA ASN A 382 17.76 18.36 -10.35
C ASN A 382 19.10 17.84 -9.82
N ALA A 383 19.82 17.05 -10.62
CA ALA A 383 21.17 16.60 -10.27
C ALA A 383 22.13 17.78 -10.06
N ASN A 384 22.07 18.80 -10.92
CA ASN A 384 22.87 20.03 -10.79
C ASN A 384 22.51 20.82 -9.51
N LYS A 385 21.22 20.94 -9.15
CA LYS A 385 20.81 21.55 -7.87
C LYS A 385 21.40 20.82 -6.65
N GLU A 386 21.39 19.49 -6.68
CA GLU A 386 21.98 18.67 -5.61
C GLU A 386 23.50 18.85 -5.52
N ILE A 387 24.20 18.92 -6.67
CA ILE A 387 25.64 19.26 -6.70
C ILE A 387 25.87 20.62 -6.05
N GLN A 388 25.15 21.66 -6.49
CA GLN A 388 25.30 23.02 -5.97
C GLN A 388 25.02 23.09 -4.46
N LYS A 389 24.02 22.36 -3.95
CA LYS A 389 23.73 22.26 -2.52
C LYS A 389 24.91 21.67 -1.74
N ILE A 390 25.56 20.63 -2.27
CA ILE A 390 26.73 20.01 -1.65
C ILE A 390 27.94 20.96 -1.70
N GLU A 391 28.16 21.63 -2.83
CA GLU A 391 29.23 22.62 -3.01
C GLU A 391 29.06 23.80 -2.06
N ASN A 392 27.86 24.36 -1.93
CA ASN A 392 27.57 25.45 -0.99
C ASN A 392 27.84 25.05 0.47
N LYS A 393 27.60 23.77 0.82
CA LYS A 393 27.80 23.28 2.18
C LYS A 393 29.28 23.04 2.53
N HIS A 394 30.07 22.55 1.58
CA HIS A 394 31.43 22.07 1.84
C HIS A 394 32.53 22.96 1.25
N GLY A 395 32.20 23.83 0.29
CA GLY A 395 33.16 24.57 -0.53
C GLY A 395 33.73 23.72 -1.66
N THR A 396 33.86 24.29 -2.86
CA THR A 396 34.39 23.61 -4.05
C THR A 396 35.86 23.21 -3.89
N GLU A 397 36.67 24.05 -3.26
CA GLU A 397 38.09 23.77 -2.98
C GLU A 397 38.26 22.53 -2.10
N ALA A 398 37.52 22.43 -1.00
CA ALA A 398 37.56 21.28 -0.11
C ALA A 398 37.08 19.99 -0.78
N LEU A 399 36.11 20.07 -1.71
CA LEU A 399 35.65 18.93 -2.49
C LEU A 399 36.71 18.45 -3.49
N ALA A 400 37.48 19.37 -4.06
CA ALA A 400 38.56 19.04 -5.00
C ALA A 400 39.72 18.30 -4.31
N THR A 401 40.04 18.65 -3.05
CA THR A 401 41.13 18.02 -2.27
C THR A 401 40.65 16.86 -1.38
N ALA A 402 39.34 16.62 -1.31
CA ALA A 402 38.71 15.70 -0.35
C ALA A 402 39.34 14.31 -0.27
N GLN A 403 39.77 13.76 -1.40
CA GLN A 403 40.37 12.43 -1.46
C GLN A 403 41.78 12.40 -0.84
N ASP A 404 42.55 13.47 -1.00
CA ASP A 404 43.91 13.57 -0.47
C ASP A 404 43.91 14.06 0.99
N ASP A 405 42.99 14.94 1.35
CA ASP A 405 42.74 15.33 2.75
C ASP A 405 42.30 14.12 3.58
N TRP A 406 41.40 13.30 3.05
CA TRP A 406 41.00 12.04 3.69
C TRP A 406 42.18 11.08 3.83
N LYS A 407 43.03 10.90 2.81
CA LYS A 407 44.22 10.06 2.92
C LYS A 407 45.19 10.59 3.98
N THR A 408 45.39 11.90 4.05
CA THR A 408 46.27 12.54 5.02
C THR A 408 45.75 12.39 6.44
N ALA A 409 44.46 12.68 6.67
CA ALA A 409 43.82 12.47 7.96
C ALA A 409 43.79 10.98 8.36
N ASN A 410 43.57 10.07 7.40
CA ASN A 410 43.62 8.63 7.68
C ASN A 410 45.03 8.16 8.04
N ARG A 411 46.07 8.64 7.35
CA ARG A 411 47.47 8.34 7.73
C ARG A 411 47.81 8.85 9.12
N ALA A 412 47.39 10.06 9.47
CA ALA A 412 47.61 10.61 10.82
C ALA A 412 46.91 9.75 11.89
N TYR A 413 45.68 9.29 11.61
CA TYR A 413 44.97 8.35 12.47
C TYR A 413 45.67 7.00 12.58
N ASP A 414 46.09 6.41 11.46
CA ASP A 414 46.79 5.11 11.45
C ASP A 414 48.12 5.18 12.22
N ASN A 415 48.87 6.27 12.07
CA ASN A 415 50.09 6.52 12.85
C ASN A 415 49.80 6.59 14.35
N LEU A 416 48.73 7.30 14.76
CA LEU A 416 48.32 7.35 16.15
C LEU A 416 47.91 5.97 16.69
N ILE A 417 47.15 5.18 15.92
CA ILE A 417 46.77 3.82 16.32
C ILE A 417 48.02 2.94 16.48
N ASN A 418 49.00 3.05 15.59
CA ASN A 418 50.25 2.31 15.71
C ASN A 418 51.06 2.73 16.95
N GLN A 419 51.05 4.03 17.29
CA GLN A 419 51.63 4.51 18.54
C GLN A 419 50.89 3.92 19.76
N ILE A 420 49.55 3.95 19.77
CA ILE A 420 48.74 3.36 20.85
C ILE A 420 49.07 1.88 21.04
N ARG A 421 49.21 1.11 19.94
CA ARG A 421 49.61 -0.31 19.98
C ARG A 421 51.01 -0.50 20.59
N ALA A 422 51.97 0.35 20.22
CA ALA A 422 53.32 0.28 20.76
C ALA A 422 53.36 0.63 22.26
N ASP A 423 52.57 1.63 22.68
CA ASP A 423 52.58 2.15 24.05
C ASP A 423 51.68 1.33 25.00
N ASN A 424 50.73 0.54 24.48
CA ASN A 424 49.73 -0.19 25.27
C ASN A 424 49.61 -1.66 24.82
N PRO A 425 50.40 -2.60 25.36
CA PRO A 425 50.30 -4.03 25.03
C PRO A 425 48.88 -4.60 25.21
N ARG A 426 48.19 -4.17 26.26
CA ARG A 426 46.78 -4.56 26.50
C ARG A 426 45.83 -4.19 25.35
N TYR A 427 46.12 -3.12 24.61
CA TYR A 427 45.34 -2.75 23.43
C TYR A 427 45.47 -3.81 22.33
N VAL A 428 46.70 -4.29 22.10
CA VAL A 428 47.01 -5.33 21.12
C VAL A 428 46.39 -6.66 21.54
N ASP A 429 46.54 -7.05 22.82
CA ASP A 429 45.93 -8.28 23.36
C ASP A 429 44.41 -8.28 23.14
N ASN A 430 43.75 -7.14 23.39
CA ASN A 430 42.33 -6.95 23.15
C ASN A 430 41.97 -7.00 21.65
N GLU A 431 42.81 -6.47 20.75
CA GLU A 431 42.58 -6.57 19.30
C GLU A 431 42.69 -8.03 18.83
N GLU A 432 43.70 -8.77 19.30
CA GLU A 432 43.89 -10.19 18.98
C GLU A 432 42.75 -11.05 19.53
N ALA A 433 42.32 -10.79 20.77
CA ALA A 433 41.23 -11.51 21.44
C ALA A 433 39.90 -11.44 20.68
N ILE A 434 39.63 -10.35 19.95
CA ILE A 434 38.36 -10.18 19.22
C ILE A 434 38.41 -10.64 17.75
N VAL A 435 39.57 -11.03 17.21
CA VAL A 435 39.70 -11.42 15.78
C VAL A 435 38.80 -12.61 15.46
N GLU A 436 38.96 -13.71 16.18
CA GLU A 436 38.23 -14.95 15.95
C GLU A 436 36.73 -14.80 16.27
N PRO A 437 36.31 -14.21 17.42
CA PRO A 437 34.90 -13.93 17.68
C PRO A 437 34.25 -13.05 16.62
N THR A 438 34.95 -12.03 16.10
CA THR A 438 34.43 -11.17 15.03
C THR A 438 34.20 -11.96 13.75
N ALA A 439 35.10 -12.88 13.40
CA ALA A 439 34.93 -13.76 12.25
C ALA A 439 33.71 -14.68 12.42
N ARG A 440 33.56 -15.34 13.57
CA ARG A 440 32.37 -16.16 13.88
C ARG A 440 31.08 -15.36 13.81
N ARG A 441 31.06 -14.17 14.41
CA ARG A 441 29.90 -13.27 14.35
C ARG A 441 29.54 -12.90 12.91
N LYS A 442 30.52 -12.64 12.05
CA LYS A 442 30.31 -12.34 10.63
C LYS A 442 29.71 -13.54 9.89
N THR A 443 30.20 -14.74 10.16
CA THR A 443 29.64 -16.00 9.62
C THR A 443 28.19 -16.20 10.06
N ALA A 444 27.88 -16.02 11.35
CA ALA A 444 26.51 -16.12 11.85
C ALA A 444 25.56 -15.11 11.18
N ILE A 445 26.00 -13.87 10.97
CA ILE A 445 25.23 -12.86 10.23
C ILE A 445 24.97 -13.30 8.78
N ALA A 446 25.99 -13.83 8.10
CA ALA A 446 25.86 -14.31 6.73
C ALA A 446 24.84 -15.47 6.64
N GLN A 447 24.97 -16.47 7.51
CA GLN A 447 24.04 -17.61 7.60
C GLN A 447 22.62 -17.16 7.93
N ARG A 448 22.46 -16.21 8.86
CA ARG A 448 21.14 -15.67 9.22
C ARG A 448 20.48 -14.99 8.01
N ASN A 449 21.25 -14.25 7.22
CA ASN A 449 20.74 -13.63 6.00
C ASN A 449 20.35 -14.68 4.95
N VAL A 450 21.06 -15.81 4.87
CA VAL A 450 20.65 -16.96 4.03
C VAL A 450 19.30 -17.52 4.49
N GLN A 451 19.08 -17.72 5.80
CA GLN A 451 17.78 -18.20 6.31
C GLN A 451 16.64 -17.22 6.02
N LYS A 452 16.90 -15.91 6.17
CA LYS A 452 15.94 -14.87 5.81
C LYS A 452 15.56 -14.93 4.33
N GLN A 453 16.52 -15.24 3.45
CA GLN A 453 16.25 -15.40 2.02
C GLN A 453 15.47 -16.68 1.73
N LYS A 454 15.86 -17.82 2.32
CA LYS A 454 15.12 -19.09 2.20
C LYS A 454 13.65 -18.95 2.58
N ARG A 455 13.36 -18.24 3.68
CA ARG A 455 11.99 -17.95 4.09
C ARG A 455 11.21 -17.20 3.01
N LYS A 456 11.79 -16.15 2.43
CA LYS A 456 11.16 -15.37 1.36
C LYS A 456 10.93 -16.19 0.10
N ASP A 457 11.87 -17.07 -0.22
CA ASP A 457 11.76 -17.95 -1.39
C ASP A 457 10.64 -18.98 -1.18
N LEU A 458 10.53 -19.57 0.02
CA LEU A 458 9.42 -20.45 0.40
C LEU A 458 8.07 -19.74 0.39
N GLU A 459 7.99 -18.52 0.96
CA GLU A 459 6.78 -17.69 0.92
C GLU A 459 6.35 -17.42 -0.54
N ARG A 460 7.30 -17.14 -1.44
CA ARG A 460 7.02 -16.95 -2.87
C ARG A 460 6.53 -18.23 -3.54
N GLU A 461 7.18 -19.36 -3.28
CA GLU A 461 6.78 -20.66 -3.82
C GLU A 461 5.34 -21.00 -3.43
N ILE A 462 4.99 -20.83 -2.16
CA ILE A 462 3.62 -21.04 -1.66
C ILE A 462 2.66 -20.05 -2.33
N GLN A 463 3.03 -18.78 -2.48
CA GLN A 463 2.21 -17.79 -3.18
C GLN A 463 1.94 -18.18 -4.63
N ASP A 464 2.96 -18.68 -5.34
CA ASP A 464 2.84 -19.14 -6.73
C ASP A 464 1.91 -20.37 -6.81
N ILE A 465 2.02 -21.33 -5.88
CA ILE A 465 1.11 -22.48 -5.77
C ILE A 465 -0.33 -22.00 -5.54
N LEU A 466 -0.56 -21.12 -4.56
CA LEU A 466 -1.89 -20.60 -4.25
C LEU A 466 -2.47 -19.74 -5.38
N ALA A 467 -1.62 -19.05 -6.16
CA ALA A 467 -2.04 -18.29 -7.33
C ALA A 467 -2.50 -19.22 -8.47
N ASN A 468 -1.75 -20.29 -8.73
CA ASN A 468 -2.12 -21.30 -9.73
C ASN A 468 -3.41 -22.03 -9.33
N THR A 469 -3.54 -22.47 -8.08
CA THR A 469 -4.78 -23.11 -7.60
C THR A 469 -5.97 -22.17 -7.68
N ARG A 470 -5.79 -20.87 -7.40
CA ARG A 470 -6.85 -19.87 -7.61
C ARG A 470 -7.32 -19.81 -9.05
N GLN A 471 -6.40 -19.80 -10.02
CA GLN A 471 -6.77 -19.81 -11.45
C GLN A 471 -7.55 -21.07 -11.81
N GLU A 472 -7.15 -22.23 -11.30
CA GLU A 472 -7.87 -23.49 -11.54
C GLU A 472 -9.29 -23.49 -10.95
N VAL A 473 -9.46 -23.00 -9.72
CA VAL A 473 -10.77 -22.89 -9.06
C VAL A 473 -11.70 -21.95 -9.82
N VAL A 474 -11.19 -20.81 -10.30
CA VAL A 474 -11.95 -19.87 -11.13
C VAL A 474 -12.36 -20.52 -12.45
N ALA A 475 -11.42 -21.16 -13.16
CA ALA A 475 -11.73 -21.84 -14.42
C ALA A 475 -12.77 -22.96 -14.24
N GLN A 476 -12.74 -23.70 -13.13
CA GLN A 476 -13.76 -24.70 -12.80
C GLN A 476 -15.13 -24.09 -12.49
N ALA A 477 -15.17 -22.91 -11.85
CA ALA A 477 -16.41 -22.20 -11.59
C ALA A 477 -17.04 -21.68 -12.89
N GLU A 478 -16.24 -21.07 -13.76
CA GLU A 478 -16.67 -20.59 -15.09
C GLU A 478 -17.17 -21.75 -15.96
N ALA A 479 -16.45 -22.89 -15.99
CA ALA A 479 -16.90 -24.07 -16.73
C ALA A 479 -18.23 -24.64 -16.21
N LYS A 480 -18.44 -24.61 -14.88
CA LYS A 480 -19.72 -25.01 -14.28
C LYS A 480 -20.85 -24.03 -14.63
N GLU A 481 -20.57 -22.73 -14.65
CA GLU A 481 -21.54 -21.71 -15.05
C GLU A 481 -21.93 -21.88 -16.51
N GLN A 482 -20.97 -22.02 -17.42
CA GLN A 482 -21.22 -22.30 -18.84
C GLN A 482 -22.05 -23.57 -19.03
N ALA A 483 -21.73 -24.66 -18.30
CA ALA A 483 -22.51 -25.89 -18.36
C ALA A 483 -23.95 -25.72 -17.84
N LEU A 484 -24.17 -24.83 -16.85
CA LEU A 484 -25.51 -24.48 -16.38
C LEU A 484 -26.27 -23.64 -17.40
N GLU A 485 -25.62 -22.68 -18.06
CA GLU A 485 -26.20 -21.88 -19.15
C GLU A 485 -26.57 -22.74 -20.35
N GLU A 486 -25.72 -23.68 -20.75
CA GLU A 486 -26.02 -24.65 -21.81
C GLU A 486 -27.21 -25.53 -21.43
N LYS A 487 -27.32 -25.93 -20.16
CA LYS A 487 -28.38 -26.84 -19.68
C LYS A 487 -29.73 -26.15 -19.49
N TYR A 488 -29.74 -24.91 -18.99
CA TYR A 488 -30.96 -24.21 -18.58
C TYR A 488 -31.29 -22.99 -19.45
N GLY A 489 -30.49 -22.72 -20.47
CA GLY A 489 -30.52 -21.49 -21.24
C GLY A 489 -29.76 -20.37 -20.52
N VAL A 490 -29.26 -19.40 -21.30
CA VAL A 490 -28.65 -18.18 -20.77
C VAL A 490 -29.65 -17.55 -19.79
N ARG A 491 -29.21 -17.31 -18.54
CA ARG A 491 -29.93 -16.41 -17.64
C ARG A 491 -29.82 -15.02 -18.25
N THR A 492 -30.73 -14.68 -19.17
CA THR A 492 -30.91 -13.29 -19.58
C THR A 492 -31.12 -12.49 -18.30
N SER A 493 -30.28 -11.49 -18.06
CA SER A 493 -30.43 -10.57 -16.95
C SER A 493 -31.90 -10.15 -16.87
N ALA A 494 -32.43 -10.00 -15.65
CA ALA A 494 -33.85 -9.70 -15.44
C ALA A 494 -34.33 -8.43 -16.17
N SER A 495 -33.42 -7.63 -16.76
CA SER A 495 -33.67 -6.48 -17.63
C SER A 495 -34.21 -6.82 -19.03
N ASP A 496 -34.04 -8.04 -19.55
CA ASP A 496 -34.48 -8.42 -20.91
C ASP A 496 -35.87 -9.07 -20.96
N ARG A 497 -36.57 -9.18 -19.82
CA ARG A 497 -38.02 -9.40 -19.84
C ARG A 497 -38.71 -8.10 -20.19
N THR A 498 -38.66 -7.73 -21.47
CA THR A 498 -39.58 -6.73 -22.03
C THR A 498 -41.01 -7.14 -21.66
N ALA A 499 -41.72 -6.21 -21.03
CA ALA A 499 -43.05 -6.33 -20.46
C ALA A 499 -44.17 -6.50 -21.51
N THR A 500 -44.06 -7.50 -22.38
CA THR A 500 -44.97 -7.63 -23.53
C THR A 500 -45.63 -8.99 -23.73
N ASN A 501 -45.61 -9.91 -22.75
CA ASN A 501 -46.49 -11.09 -22.73
C ASN A 501 -46.69 -11.65 -21.31
N LEU A 502 -47.48 -10.95 -20.50
CA LEU A 502 -47.98 -11.44 -19.20
C LEU A 502 -49.52 -11.55 -19.20
N SER A 503 -50.10 -11.97 -20.33
CA SER A 503 -51.54 -12.24 -20.46
C SER A 503 -51.80 -13.63 -21.03
N GLU A 504 -51.23 -14.66 -20.41
CA GLU A 504 -51.75 -16.04 -20.46
C GLU A 504 -50.85 -16.88 -19.57
N PHE A 505 -51.19 -16.95 -18.28
CA PHE A 505 -50.76 -18.04 -17.43
C PHE A 505 -52.03 -18.78 -17.00
N GLU A 506 -52.17 -19.99 -17.52
CA GLU A 506 -53.16 -20.96 -17.09
C GLU A 506 -53.04 -21.22 -15.57
N GLU A 507 -54.19 -21.51 -14.96
CA GLU A 507 -54.32 -21.79 -13.54
C GLU A 507 -53.33 -22.88 -13.07
N PRO A 508 -52.75 -22.73 -11.87
CA PRO A 508 -51.80 -23.70 -11.35
C PRO A 508 -52.49 -25.04 -11.08
N VAL A 509 -51.97 -26.10 -11.71
CA VAL A 509 -52.20 -27.48 -11.28
C VAL A 509 -51.60 -27.66 -9.90
N ASP A 510 -52.42 -28.19 -8.99
CA ASP A 510 -52.13 -28.53 -7.60
C ASP A 510 -50.74 -29.20 -7.44
N VAL A 511 -49.79 -28.48 -6.83
CA VAL A 511 -48.47 -29.01 -6.49
C VAL A 511 -48.51 -29.50 -5.04
N PRO A 512 -48.14 -30.76 -4.74
CA PRO A 512 -48.13 -31.26 -3.38
C PRO A 512 -47.13 -30.49 -2.50
N GLU A 513 -47.57 -30.14 -1.29
CA GLU A 513 -46.75 -29.42 -0.30
C GLU A 513 -45.40 -30.10 -0.02
N PRO A 514 -44.28 -29.35 0.06
CA PRO A 514 -43.00 -29.89 0.46
C PRO A 514 -42.99 -30.14 1.97
N SER A 515 -43.11 -31.41 2.35
CA SER A 515 -42.79 -31.86 3.70
C SER A 515 -41.26 -31.97 3.87
N ALA A 516 -40.75 -31.18 4.81
CA ALA A 516 -39.56 -31.40 5.63
C ALA A 516 -38.26 -31.87 4.94
N LEU A 517 -37.37 -30.91 4.66
CA LEU A 517 -35.92 -31.14 4.68
C LEU A 517 -35.27 -30.11 5.61
N ALA A 518 -35.41 -30.40 6.90
CA ALA A 518 -34.59 -29.85 7.96
C ALA A 518 -33.27 -30.63 8.03
N GLY A 519 -32.16 -29.96 7.74
CA GLY A 519 -30.79 -30.44 7.95
C GLY A 519 -29.86 -29.23 8.06
N LEU A 520 -30.03 -28.41 9.10
CA LEU A 520 -29.21 -28.36 10.32
C LEU A 520 -27.72 -28.03 10.06
N MET A 521 -27.43 -26.72 10.02
CA MET A 521 -26.18 -26.14 10.50
C MET A 521 -26.25 -25.97 12.04
N LEU A 522 -25.26 -26.47 12.78
CA LEU A 522 -24.84 -26.13 14.16
C LEU A 522 -23.49 -26.88 14.33
N LEU A 523 -22.41 -26.43 14.99
CA LEU A 523 -22.04 -25.31 15.85
C LEU A 523 -20.50 -25.31 15.92
N GLY A 524 -19.86 -24.16 16.08
CA GLY A 524 -18.41 -24.08 16.30
C GLY A 524 -17.97 -22.86 17.10
N LEU A 525 -18.64 -22.56 18.22
CA LEU A 525 -18.16 -21.61 19.22
C LEU A 525 -18.47 -22.13 20.64
N GLY A 526 -17.42 -22.25 21.45
CA GLY A 526 -17.53 -22.22 22.91
C GLY A 526 -16.92 -23.41 23.65
N ALA A 527 -15.61 -23.34 23.97
CA ALA A 527 -15.09 -24.03 25.14
C ALA A 527 -13.85 -23.30 25.71
N THR A 528 -14.08 -22.34 26.60
CA THR A 528 -13.08 -21.92 27.60
C THR A 528 -13.69 -22.05 28.99
N GLN A 529 -12.91 -22.68 29.88
CA GLN A 529 -12.99 -22.71 31.34
C GLN A 529 -14.07 -23.55 32.04
N LEU A 530 -13.65 -24.67 32.63
CA LEU A 530 -13.55 -24.85 34.09
C LEU A 530 -13.10 -26.29 34.43
N ARG A 531 -11.88 -26.45 34.97
CA ARG A 531 -11.56 -27.60 35.83
C ARG A 531 -11.05 -27.09 37.17
N ARG A 532 -11.90 -27.24 38.19
CA ARG A 532 -11.61 -26.99 39.61
C ARG A 532 -10.66 -28.05 40.16
N LYS A 533 -9.83 -27.59 41.10
CA LYS A 533 -9.31 -28.28 42.29
C LYS A 533 -10.11 -29.54 42.68
N ASN A 534 -9.38 -30.61 43.00
CA ASN A 534 -9.48 -31.27 44.31
C ASN A 534 -8.25 -32.16 44.61
N ASN A 535 -7.65 -31.87 45.76
CA ASN A 535 -7.00 -32.75 46.74
C ASN A 535 -5.91 -33.75 46.29
N GLY A 536 -4.68 -33.35 46.63
CA GLY A 536 -3.43 -34.09 46.65
C GLY A 536 -2.33 -33.11 47.01
#